data_AF-A0ABC9TW50-F1
#
_entry.id   AF-A0ABC9TW50-F1
#
_cell.length_a   1.000
_cell.length_b   1.000
_cell.length_c   1.000
_cell.angle_alpha   90.00
_cell.angle_beta   90.00
_cell.angle_gamma   90.00
#
_symmetry.space_group_name_H-M   'P 1'
#
loop_
_entity.id
_entity.type
_entity.pdbx_description
1 polymer ?
#
loop_
_entity_poly.entity_id
_entity_poly.type
_entity_poly.pdbx_seq_one_letter_code
_entity_poly.pdbx_strand_id
1 'polypeptide(L)'
;MNIQGKTYEELKEEVLETIKGKSSDEIMDILKNKFNLNLDISSFLDNRPCKAWYAQVFTYCSTSELENELNFFLFLINLFSQIFGFCFNQENTVFLGCVCPCGHKQIVLYYTIGFND
;
A
#
# COMPACT_ATOMS: atom_id res chain seq x y z
N MET A 1 4.67 5.80 4.09
CA MET A 1 4.69 6.44 2.76
C MET A 1 4.85 7.94 2.99
N ASN A 2 5.40 8.70 2.07
CA ASN A 2 5.48 10.17 2.21
C ASN A 2 5.22 10.78 0.84
N ILE A 3 3.98 11.23 0.62
CA ILE A 3 3.51 11.80 -0.65
C ILE A 3 3.41 13.33 -0.63
N GLN A 4 4.25 13.98 0.19
CA GLN A 4 4.21 15.42 0.43
C GLN A 4 4.13 16.26 -0.85
N GLY A 5 3.11 17.11 -0.92
CA GLY A 5 2.95 18.15 -1.93
C GLY A 5 2.20 17.76 -3.20
N LYS A 6 1.68 16.53 -3.31
CA LYS A 6 0.87 16.08 -4.46
C LYS A 6 -0.55 15.69 -4.04
N THR A 7 -1.50 15.98 -4.92
CA THR A 7 -2.89 15.53 -4.79
C THR A 7 -3.01 14.04 -5.11
N TYR A 8 -4.09 13.42 -4.63
CA TYR A 8 -4.44 12.04 -4.95
C TYR A 8 -4.43 11.74 -6.46
N GLU A 9 -5.03 12.61 -7.27
CA GLU A 9 -5.16 12.39 -8.72
C GLU A 9 -3.81 12.49 -9.43
N GLU A 10 -2.96 13.46 -9.07
CA GLU A 10 -1.61 13.59 -9.63
C GLU A 10 -0.77 12.32 -9.36
N LEU A 11 -0.87 11.77 -8.15
CA LEU A 11 -0.16 10.55 -7.77
C LEU A 11 -0.68 9.33 -8.54
N LYS A 12 -2.00 9.25 -8.72
CA LYS A 12 -2.64 8.18 -9.47
C LYS A 12 -2.20 8.19 -10.93
N GLU A 13 -2.26 9.35 -11.59
CA GLU A 13 -1.80 9.51 -12.98
C GLU A 13 -0.31 9.16 -13.12
N GLU A 14 0.53 9.64 -12.19
CA GLU A 14 1.95 9.34 -12.18
C GLU A 14 2.23 7.83 -12.09
N VAL A 15 1.51 7.12 -11.20
CA VAL A 15 1.64 5.66 -11.08
C VAL A 15 1.24 4.98 -12.37
N LEU A 16 0.07 5.30 -12.92
CA LEU A 16 -0.47 4.67 -14.12
C LEU A 16 0.46 4.84 -15.33
N GLU A 17 1.02 6.04 -15.53
CA GLU A 17 1.99 6.27 -16.60
C GLU A 17 3.33 5.57 -16.33
N THR A 18 3.77 5.49 -15.06
CA THR A 18 5.01 4.78 -14.69
C THR A 18 4.95 3.28 -14.99
N ILE A 19 3.79 2.64 -14.76
CA ILE A 19 3.63 1.18 -14.95
C ILE A 19 3.21 0.77 -16.36
N LYS A 20 2.91 1.73 -17.23
CA LYS A 20 2.38 1.47 -18.57
C LYS A 20 3.39 0.70 -19.43
N GLY A 21 2.97 -0.47 -19.92
CA GLY A 21 3.82 -1.33 -20.75
C GLY A 21 4.93 -2.07 -20.00
N LYS A 22 4.91 -2.05 -18.66
CA LYS A 22 5.85 -2.77 -17.79
C LYS A 22 5.38 -4.19 -17.50
N SER A 23 6.33 -5.10 -17.29
CA SER A 23 6.03 -6.45 -16.81
C SER A 23 5.59 -6.44 -15.35
N SER A 24 4.93 -7.51 -14.90
CA SER A 24 4.53 -7.66 -13.49
C SER A 24 5.72 -7.58 -12.54
N ASP A 25 6.89 -8.11 -12.92
CA ASP A 25 8.11 -8.07 -12.11
C ASP A 25 8.66 -6.63 -12.01
N GLU A 26 8.71 -5.90 -13.13
CA GLU A 26 9.12 -4.49 -13.14
C GLU A 26 8.18 -3.64 -12.28
N ILE A 27 6.88 -3.91 -12.37
CA ILE A 27 5.87 -3.22 -11.56
C ILE A 27 6.13 -3.50 -10.08
N MET A 28 6.41 -4.75 -9.67
CA MET A 28 6.71 -5.08 -8.28
C MET A 28 7.91 -4.28 -7.73
N ASP A 29 9.00 -4.22 -8.50
CA ASP A 29 10.22 -3.52 -8.11
C ASP A 29 10.00 -2.02 -7.97
N ILE A 30 9.24 -1.40 -8.87
CA ILE A 30 8.92 0.03 -8.81
C ILE A 30 8.22 0.35 -7.48
N LEU A 31 7.33 -0.51 -7.00
CA LEU A 31 6.49 -0.22 -5.83
C LEU A 31 7.23 -0.39 -4.52
N LYS A 32 8.02 -1.46 -4.46
CA LYS A 32 8.91 -1.71 -3.32
C LYS A 32 9.85 -0.52 -3.13
N ASN A 33 10.42 -0.01 -4.22
CA ASN A 33 11.42 1.05 -4.15
C ASN A 33 10.81 2.45 -4.03
N LYS A 34 9.73 2.75 -4.77
CA LYS A 34 9.16 4.11 -4.84
C LYS A 34 8.17 4.41 -3.72
N PHE A 35 7.36 3.42 -3.32
CA PHE A 35 6.28 3.62 -2.34
C PHE A 35 6.50 2.89 -1.02
N ASN A 36 7.62 2.18 -0.89
CA ASN A 36 7.95 1.36 0.28
C ASN A 36 6.87 0.30 0.58
N LEU A 37 6.23 -0.21 -0.47
CA LEU A 37 5.27 -1.31 -0.38
C LEU A 37 6.02 -2.62 -0.54
N ASN A 38 6.50 -3.17 0.57
CA ASN A 38 7.19 -4.46 0.56
C ASN A 38 6.18 -5.61 0.68
N LEU A 39 5.55 -5.95 -0.45
CA LEU A 39 4.70 -7.13 -0.57
C LEU A 39 5.56 -8.29 -1.06
N ASP A 40 6.01 -9.17 -0.16
CA ASP A 40 6.81 -10.35 -0.55
C ASP A 40 5.92 -11.43 -1.18
N ILE A 41 5.37 -11.13 -2.35
CA ILE A 41 4.43 -12.00 -3.06
C ILE A 41 5.14 -13.25 -3.60
N SER A 42 6.44 -13.15 -3.87
CA SER A 42 7.27 -14.23 -4.42
C SER A 42 7.34 -15.46 -3.51
N SER A 43 7.35 -15.23 -2.19
CA SER A 43 7.43 -16.29 -1.18
C SER A 43 6.18 -17.18 -1.10
N PHE A 44 5.06 -16.79 -1.74
CA PHE A 44 3.79 -17.53 -1.67
C PHE A 44 3.53 -18.44 -2.86
N LEU A 45 4.38 -18.43 -3.90
CA LEU A 45 4.17 -19.25 -5.10
C LEU A 45 4.26 -20.76 -4.83
N ASP A 46 5.08 -21.17 -3.85
CA ASP A 46 5.30 -22.59 -3.53
C ASP A 46 4.40 -23.13 -2.40
N ASN A 47 3.84 -22.25 -1.56
CA ASN A 47 3.01 -22.65 -0.42
C ASN A 47 2.08 -21.49 0.01
N ARG A 48 1.02 -21.22 -0.77
CA ARG A 48 0.12 -20.07 -0.53
C ARG A 48 -0.54 -20.17 0.86
N PRO A 49 -0.17 -19.35 1.85
CA PRO A 49 -0.96 -19.26 3.06
C PRO A 49 -2.31 -18.63 2.71
N CYS A 50 -3.37 -19.11 3.34
CA CYS A 50 -4.72 -18.55 3.16
C CYS A 50 -4.74 -17.03 3.41
N LYS A 51 -3.87 -16.51 4.31
CA LYS A 51 -3.72 -15.08 4.61
C LYS A 51 -2.28 -14.75 5.01
N ALA A 52 -1.74 -13.64 4.50
CA ALA A 52 -0.49 -13.04 4.94
C ALA A 52 -0.75 -11.66 5.56
N TRP A 53 -0.08 -11.39 6.69
CA TRP A 53 -0.19 -10.12 7.43
C TRP A 53 0.89 -9.12 7.02
N TYR A 54 0.49 -7.87 6.90
CA TYR A 54 1.34 -6.74 6.55
C TYR A 54 1.08 -5.56 7.46
N ALA A 55 2.07 -4.68 7.56
CA ALA A 55 1.97 -3.43 8.30
C ALA A 55 2.46 -2.27 7.43
N GLN A 56 1.64 -1.23 7.30
CA GLN A 56 2.02 0.02 6.64
C GLN A 56 2.01 1.16 7.64
N VAL A 57 3.10 1.91 7.70
CA VAL A 57 3.21 3.11 8.55
C VAL A 57 2.94 4.35 7.71
N PHE A 58 2.09 5.21 8.25
CA PHE A 58 1.76 6.54 7.73
C PHE A 58 2.17 7.59 8.76
N THR A 59 2.77 8.68 8.29
CA THR A 59 3.14 9.82 9.13
C THR A 59 2.47 11.05 8.55
N TYR A 60 1.74 11.79 9.39
CA TYR A 60 0.90 12.89 8.92
C TYR A 60 0.84 14.02 9.95
N CYS A 61 0.57 15.23 9.46
CA CYS A 61 0.39 16.44 10.24
C CYS A 61 -1.09 16.88 10.31
N SER A 62 -1.90 16.50 9.31
CA SER A 62 -3.33 16.83 9.26
C SER A 62 -4.21 15.63 8.89
N THR A 63 -5.50 15.68 9.23
CA THR A 63 -6.46 14.63 8.83
C THR A 63 -6.61 14.51 7.33
N SER A 64 -6.57 15.64 6.59
CA SER A 64 -6.63 15.64 5.13
C SER A 64 -5.41 14.99 4.48
N GLU A 65 -4.23 15.18 5.07
CA GLU A 65 -3.01 14.49 4.63
C GLU A 65 -3.12 12.98 4.85
N LEU A 66 -3.58 12.56 6.03
CA LEU A 66 -3.81 11.14 6.31
C LEU A 66 -4.83 10.51 5.33
N GLU A 67 -5.94 11.20 5.08
CA GLU A 67 -6.97 10.74 4.14
C GLU A 67 -6.38 10.56 2.73
N ASN A 68 -5.57 11.52 2.27
CA ASN A 68 -4.89 11.43 0.98
C ASN A 68 -3.92 10.23 0.93
N GLU A 69 -3.10 10.02 1.98
CA GLU A 69 -2.18 8.89 2.04
C GLU A 69 -2.91 7.54 2.06
N LEU A 70 -4.02 7.43 2.80
CA LEU A 70 -4.82 6.21 2.87
C LEU A 70 -5.52 5.90 1.54
N ASN A 71 -6.12 6.91 0.90
CA ASN A 71 -6.76 6.76 -0.41
C ASN A 71 -5.75 6.30 -1.46
N PHE A 72 -4.56 6.89 -1.46
CA PHE A 72 -3.50 6.50 -2.38
C PHE A 72 -2.97 5.08 -2.09
N PHE A 73 -2.81 4.71 -0.82
CA PHE A 73 -2.44 3.35 -0.44
C PHE A 73 -3.49 2.32 -0.91
N LEU A 74 -4.78 2.59 -0.70
CA LEU A 74 -5.85 1.68 -1.14
C LEU A 74 -5.92 1.57 -2.66
N PHE A 75 -5.69 2.68 -3.39
CA PHE A 75 -5.55 2.64 -4.84
C PHE A 75 -4.42 1.71 -5.28
N LEU A 76 -3.24 1.84 -4.68
CA LEU A 76 -2.09 0.97 -4.94
C LEU A 76 -2.45 -0.51 -4.68
N ILE A 77 -2.98 -0.83 -3.51
CA ILE A 77 -3.39 -2.19 -3.17
C ILE A 77 -4.39 -2.78 -4.17
N ASN A 78 -5.39 -2.00 -4.60
CA ASN A 78 -6.37 -2.44 -5.59
C ASN A 78 -5.75 -2.67 -6.97
N LEU A 79 -4.86 -1.79 -7.41
CA LEU A 79 -4.14 -1.95 -8.66
C LEU A 79 -3.31 -3.25 -8.66
N PHE A 80 -2.66 -3.56 -7.55
CA PHE A 80 -1.84 -4.78 -7.44
C PHE A 80 -2.65 -6.05 -7.25
N SER A 81 -3.79 -5.96 -6.58
CA SER A 81 -4.76 -7.04 -6.52
C SER A 81 -5.17 -7.51 -7.93
N GLN A 82 -5.40 -6.56 -8.84
CA GLN A 82 -5.70 -6.86 -10.25
C GLN A 82 -4.52 -7.44 -11.03
N ILE A 83 -3.30 -6.95 -10.80
CA ILE A 83 -2.10 -7.38 -11.56
C ILE A 83 -1.59 -8.76 -11.09
N PHE A 84 -1.58 -9.00 -9.77
CA PHE A 84 -0.95 -10.16 -9.15
C PHE A 84 -1.95 -11.20 -8.62
N GLY A 85 -3.25 -10.95 -8.72
CA GLY A 85 -4.29 -11.93 -8.39
C GLY A 85 -4.45 -12.21 -6.90
N PHE A 86 -4.33 -11.19 -6.05
CA PHE A 86 -4.58 -11.31 -4.61
C PHE A 86 -5.84 -10.51 -4.20
N CYS A 87 -6.33 -10.71 -2.99
CA CYS A 87 -7.46 -9.98 -2.41
C CYS A 87 -7.07 -9.30 -1.09
N PHE A 88 -7.39 -8.02 -0.97
CA PHE A 88 -7.27 -7.27 0.28
C PHE A 88 -8.48 -7.54 1.18
N ASN A 89 -8.24 -7.93 2.43
CA ASN A 89 -9.33 -8.17 3.39
C ASN A 89 -9.47 -6.98 4.35
N GLN A 90 -10.53 -6.20 4.13
CA GLN A 90 -10.85 -5.01 4.93
C GLN A 90 -11.41 -5.34 6.32
N GLU A 91 -12.02 -6.50 6.54
CA GLU A 91 -12.59 -6.86 7.84
C GLU A 91 -11.49 -7.10 8.89
N ASN A 92 -10.31 -7.51 8.44
CA ASN A 92 -9.14 -7.76 9.27
C ASN A 92 -8.21 -6.53 9.39
N THR A 93 -8.60 -5.36 8.89
CA THR A 93 -7.76 -4.16 9.01
C THR A 93 -7.82 -3.56 10.41
N VAL A 94 -6.66 -3.35 11.02
CA VAL A 94 -6.53 -2.73 12.35
C VAL A 94 -5.66 -1.49 12.24
N PHE A 95 -6.16 -0.38 12.77
CA PHE A 95 -5.44 0.88 12.87
C PHE A 95 -4.90 1.07 14.28
N LEU A 96 -3.59 1.21 14.43
CA LEU A 96 -2.95 1.60 15.68
C LEU A 96 -2.34 2.99 15.52
N GLY A 97 -2.96 3.99 16.16
CA GLY A 97 -2.49 5.37 16.14
C GLY A 97 -1.61 5.71 17.33
N CYS A 98 -0.56 6.51 17.12
CA CYS A 98 0.14 7.20 18.19
C CYS A 98 0.38 8.67 17.79
N VAL A 99 0.45 9.54 18.80
CA VAL A 99 0.83 10.95 18.61
C VAL A 99 2.20 11.12 19.22
N CYS A 100 3.18 11.51 18.41
CA CYS A 100 4.50 11.86 18.91
C CYS A 100 4.39 13.14 19.75
N PRO A 101 5.13 13.26 20.88
CA PRO A 101 5.27 14.52 21.62
C PRO A 101 5.74 15.70 20.74
N CYS A 102 6.40 15.39 19.62
CA CYS A 102 6.87 16.32 18.61
C CYS A 102 5.79 16.87 17.66
N GLY A 103 4.51 16.50 17.84
CA GLY A 103 3.38 16.98 17.03
C GLY A 103 3.10 16.18 15.76
N HIS A 104 4.04 15.33 15.33
CA HIS A 104 3.79 14.37 14.24
C HIS A 104 2.84 13.26 14.71
N LYS A 105 1.86 12.93 13.87
CA LYS A 105 0.97 11.80 14.11
C LYS A 105 1.42 10.63 13.26
N GLN A 106 1.37 9.44 13.83
CA GLN A 106 1.65 8.20 13.11
C GLN A 106 0.50 7.24 13.28
N ILE A 107 0.22 6.50 12.21
CA ILE A 107 -0.73 5.40 12.26
C ILE A 107 -0.12 4.20 11.56
N VAL A 108 -0.22 3.05 12.22
CA VAL A 108 0.16 1.77 11.66
C VAL A 108 -1.13 1.08 11.23
N LEU A 109 -1.21 0.75 9.95
CA LEU A 109 -2.26 -0.06 9.38
C LEU A 109 -1.78 -1.50 9.30
N TYR A 110 -2.34 -2.37 10.12
CA TYR A 110 -2.19 -3.81 9.97
C TYR A 110 -3.28 -4.33 9.05
N TYR A 111 -2.91 -5.07 8.02
CA TYR A 111 -3.84 -5.60 7.03
C TYR A 111 -3.44 -7.00 6.57
N THR A 112 -4.40 -7.72 6.00
CA THR A 112 -4.14 -9.03 5.38
C THR A 112 -4.41 -9.03 3.90
N ILE A 113 -3.53 -9.69 3.16
CA ILE A 113 -3.76 -10.09 1.77
C ILE A 113 -3.92 -11.60 1.75
N GLY A 114 -4.92 -12.09 1.01
CA GLY A 114 -5.08 -13.50 0.67
C GLY A 114 -4.96 -13.72 -0.84
N PHE A 115 -4.63 -14.92 -1.27
CA PHE A 115 -4.73 -15.31 -2.68
C PHE A 115 -5.99 -16.13 -2.83
N ASN A 116 -6.78 -15.88 -3.87
CA ASN A 116 -7.86 -16.80 -4.21
C ASN A 116 -7.21 -18.08 -4.75
N ASP A 117 -7.73 -19.23 -4.30
CA ASP A 117 -7.43 -20.53 -4.90
C ASP A 117 -7.88 -20.58 -6.38
#